data_AF-A0A165EBA3-F1
#
_entry.id   AF-A0A165EBA3-F1
#
_cell.length_a   1.000
_cell.length_b   1.000
_cell.length_c   1.000
_cell.angle_alpha   90.00
_cell.angle_beta   90.00
_cell.angle_gamma   90.00
#
_symmetry.space_group_name_H-M   'P 1'
#
loop_
_entity.id
_entity.type
_entity.pdbx_description
1 polymer ?
#
loop_
_entity_poly.entity_id
_entity_poly.type
_entity_poly.pdbx_seq_one_letter_code
_entity_poly.pdbx_strand_id
1 'polypeptide(L)'
;HAHYRVVLDIAGYSLPHLQSSKELLRSTRDVLDAMMDAYKKAKKIHRDLSARNIVLFRKPGEDRRTGYLIDWEFCCDVNRAPGGREWLITGTWQFMSVNVLTTSNYRHVIQDDMESLLYVVLYCAARWLNH
;
A
#
# COMPACT_ATOMS: atom_id res chain seq x y z
N HIS A 1 2.54 -9.53 24.94
CA HIS A 1 2.53 -8.71 23.71
C HIS A 1 1.76 -7.44 23.99
N ALA A 2 2.39 -6.27 23.91
CA ALA A 2 1.71 -4.99 24.03
C ALA A 2 1.29 -4.54 22.62
N HIS A 3 -0.01 -4.42 22.38
CA HIS A 3 -0.54 -3.81 21.16
C HIS A 3 -0.61 -2.29 21.39
N TYR A 4 0.16 -1.54 20.62
CA TYR A 4 0.06 -0.08 20.60
C TYR A 4 -0.90 0.30 19.48
N ARG A 5 -1.94 1.06 19.82
CA ARG A 5 -2.88 1.62 18.85
C ARG A 5 -2.57 3.10 18.67
N VAL A 6 -2.07 3.47 17.50
CA VAL A 6 -1.95 4.88 17.13
C VAL A 6 -3.32 5.32 16.61
N VAL A 7 -4.02 6.13 17.40
CA VAL A 7 -5.25 6.80 16.95
C VAL A 7 -4.84 8.13 16.36
N LEU A 8 -4.78 8.20 15.04
CA LEU A 8 -4.77 9.49 14.35
C LEU A 8 -6.21 10.01 14.40
N ASP A 9 -6.39 11.28 14.75
CA ASP A 9 -7.64 12.05 14.55
C ASP A 9 -8.14 11.84 13.09
N ILE A 10 -9.39 12.13 12.71
CA ILE A 10 -9.94 11.82 11.36
C ILE A 10 -9.05 12.46 10.27
N ALA A 11 -7.99 11.77 9.88
CA ALA A 11 -6.85 12.32 9.16
C ALA A 11 -6.93 11.94 7.68
N GLY A 12 -8.10 11.53 7.20
CA GLY A 12 -8.33 11.27 5.80
C GLY A 12 -9.36 10.18 5.54
N TYR A 13 -9.77 10.11 4.29
CA TYR A 13 -10.73 9.10 3.82
C TYR A 13 -9.97 7.96 3.16
N SER A 14 -10.42 6.72 3.32
CA SER A 14 -9.87 5.60 2.54
C SER A 14 -10.12 5.81 1.04
N LEU A 15 -9.29 5.16 0.21
CA LEU A 15 -9.35 5.30 -1.26
C LEU A 15 -10.76 5.18 -1.88
N PRO A 16 -11.70 4.35 -1.38
CA PRO A 16 -13.09 4.32 -1.87
C PRO A 16 -13.85 5.66 -1.89
N HIS A 17 -13.36 6.70 -1.20
CA HIS A 17 -13.94 8.05 -1.20
C HIS A 17 -13.28 9.01 -2.21
N LEU A 18 -12.64 8.44 -3.24
CA LEU A 18 -12.10 9.17 -4.38
C LEU A 18 -13.21 9.94 -5.11
N GLN A 19 -12.88 11.13 -5.59
CA GLN A 19 -13.79 12.03 -6.29
C GLN A 19 -13.63 11.98 -7.81
N SER A 20 -12.54 11.42 -8.31
CA SER A 20 -12.27 11.33 -9.75
C SER A 20 -11.15 10.35 -10.08
N SER A 21 -11.06 9.97 -11.36
CA SER A 21 -9.93 9.21 -11.92
C SER A 21 -8.60 9.96 -11.71
N LYS A 22 -8.62 11.29 -11.84
CA LYS A 22 -7.47 12.17 -11.61
C LYS A 22 -6.98 12.09 -10.17
N GLU A 23 -7.88 12.02 -9.20
CA GLU A 23 -7.51 11.89 -7.80
C GLU A 23 -6.98 10.49 -7.48
N LEU A 24 -7.57 9.44 -8.05
CA LEU A 24 -7.07 8.08 -7.94
C LEU A 24 -5.60 8.00 -8.42
N LEU A 25 -5.32 8.46 -9.65
CA LEU A 25 -3.97 8.38 -10.20
C LEU A 25 -2.95 9.26 -9.47
N ARG A 26 -3.36 10.43 -8.95
CA ARG A 26 -2.49 11.30 -8.17
C ARG A 26 -2.16 10.70 -6.81
N SER A 27 -3.16 10.20 -6.09
CA SER A 27 -2.97 9.60 -4.77
C SER A 27 -2.17 8.31 -4.83
N THR A 28 -2.35 7.47 -5.85
CA THR A 28 -1.53 6.26 -6.02
C THR A 28 -0.11 6.57 -6.50
N ARG A 29 0.09 7.68 -7.23
CA ARG A 29 1.45 8.21 -7.46
C ARG A 29 2.12 8.64 -6.16
N ASP A 30 1.41 9.37 -5.28
CA ASP A 30 1.96 9.75 -3.97
C ASP A 30 2.38 8.50 -3.16
N VAL A 31 1.58 7.42 -3.22
CA VAL A 31 1.89 6.12 -2.59
C VAL A 31 3.09 5.45 -3.24
N LEU A 32 3.20 5.45 -4.58
CA LEU A 32 4.37 4.92 -5.28
C LEU A 32 5.65 5.63 -4.84
N ASP A 33 5.61 6.96 -4.74
CA ASP A 33 6.75 7.75 -4.28
C ASP A 33 7.11 7.38 -2.82
N ALA A 34 6.13 7.20 -1.94
CA ALA A 34 6.33 6.75 -0.57
C ALA A 34 6.94 5.33 -0.47
N MET A 35 6.47 4.39 -1.28
CA MET A 35 7.03 3.04 -1.38
C MET A 35 8.48 3.08 -1.83
N MET A 36 8.78 3.88 -2.87
CA MET A 36 10.13 4.01 -3.39
C MET A 36 11.08 4.66 -2.40
N ASP A 37 10.59 5.64 -1.63
CA ASP A 37 11.34 6.26 -0.54
C ASP A 37 11.62 5.26 0.59
N ALA A 38 10.61 4.51 1.04
CA ALA A 38 10.79 3.46 2.04
C ALA A 38 11.80 2.40 1.57
N TYR A 39 11.71 1.98 0.31
CA TYR A 39 12.64 1.02 -0.28
C TYR A 39 14.07 1.57 -0.36
N LYS A 40 14.26 2.79 -0.88
CA LYS A 40 15.58 3.36 -1.09
C LYS A 40 16.25 3.80 0.21
N LYS A 41 15.50 4.51 1.06
CA LYS A 41 16.00 5.20 2.26
C LYS A 41 15.94 4.33 3.50
N ALA A 42 14.85 3.59 3.70
CA ALA A 42 14.64 2.76 4.90
C ALA A 42 14.89 1.27 4.68
N LYS A 43 15.14 0.83 3.43
CA LYS A 43 15.30 -0.59 3.06
C LYS A 43 14.09 -1.44 3.48
N LYS A 44 12.88 -0.88 3.36
CA LYS A 44 11.62 -1.56 3.68
C LYS A 44 10.76 -1.84 2.45
N ILE A 45 10.00 -2.94 2.52
CA ILE A 45 8.93 -3.31 1.58
C ILE A 45 7.65 -3.49 2.40
N HIS A 46 6.49 -3.06 1.90
CA HIS A 46 5.23 -2.95 2.64
C HIS A 46 4.54 -4.30 2.84
N ARG A 47 4.41 -5.12 1.78
CA ARG A 47 3.83 -6.48 1.76
C ARG A 47 2.32 -6.62 1.99
N ASP A 48 1.63 -5.58 2.44
CA ASP A 48 0.15 -5.56 2.50
C ASP A 48 -0.44 -4.31 1.84
N LEU A 49 -0.29 -4.17 0.52
CA LEU A 49 -1.00 -3.09 -0.18
C LEU A 49 -2.47 -3.44 -0.38
N SER A 50 -3.34 -2.51 0.00
CA SER A 50 -4.77 -2.60 -0.24
C SER A 50 -5.39 -1.20 -0.35
N ALA A 51 -6.58 -1.10 -0.93
CA ALA A 51 -7.32 0.16 -0.97
C ALA A 51 -7.64 0.75 0.43
N ARG A 52 -7.61 -0.07 1.49
CA ARG A 52 -7.79 0.38 2.88
C ARG A 52 -6.52 0.97 3.48
N ASN A 53 -5.35 0.56 2.98
CA ASN A 53 -4.05 0.98 3.50
C ASN A 53 -3.56 2.26 2.81
N ILE A 54 -4.39 2.86 1.94
CA ILE A 54 -4.16 4.17 1.36
C ILE A 54 -5.20 5.16 1.89
N VAL A 55 -4.70 6.20 2.55
CA VAL A 55 -5.49 7.29 3.14
C VAL A 55 -5.33 8.55 2.30
N LEU A 56 -6.45 9.18 1.96
CA LEU A 56 -6.52 10.47 1.29
C LEU A 56 -6.63 11.58 2.33
N PHE A 57 -5.53 12.30 2.56
CA PHE A 57 -5.48 13.39 3.53
C PHE A 57 -5.29 14.75 2.85
N ARG A 58 -6.07 15.75 3.26
CA ARG A 58 -5.88 17.15 2.85
C ARG A 58 -5.23 17.90 4.01
N LYS A 59 -3.99 18.35 3.84
CA LYS A 59 -3.38 19.21 4.84
C LYS A 59 -4.06 20.59 4.85
N PRO A 60 -4.08 21.31 5.99
CA PRO A 60 -4.52 22.70 6.02
C PRO A 60 -3.79 23.54 4.97
N GLY A 61 -4.55 24.22 4.10
CA GLY A 61 -4.00 25.06 3.03
C GLY A 61 -3.68 24.32 1.71
N GLU A 62 -3.79 23.00 1.64
CA GLU A 62 -3.66 22.26 0.37
C GLU A 62 -4.99 22.19 -0.41
N ASP A 63 -4.89 22.33 -1.72
CA ASP A 63 -6.03 22.30 -2.66
C ASP A 63 -6.49 20.86 -2.98
N ARG A 64 -5.60 19.89 -2.81
CA ARG A 64 -5.82 18.46 -3.10
C ARG A 64 -5.64 17.59 -1.86
N ARG A 65 -6.20 16.37 -1.93
CA ARG A 65 -5.83 15.29 -1.02
C ARG A 65 -4.55 14.62 -1.52
N THR A 66 -3.66 14.29 -0.59
CA THR A 66 -2.43 13.53 -0.80
C THR A 66 -2.67 12.08 -0.37
N GLY A 67 -2.17 11.12 -1.15
CA GLY A 67 -2.22 9.70 -0.80
C GLY A 67 -1.13 9.33 0.19
N TYR A 68 -1.51 8.75 1.32
CA TYR A 68 -0.61 8.24 2.35
C TYR A 68 -0.71 6.72 2.43
N LEU A 69 0.44 6.05 2.37
CA LEU A 69 0.55 4.62 2.64
C LEU A 69 0.71 4.40 4.15
N ILE A 70 -0.26 3.71 4.75
CA ILE A 70 -0.31 3.36 6.17
C ILE A 70 -0.19 1.84 6.36
N ASP A 71 -0.16 1.41 7.61
CA ASP A 71 -0.23 -0.01 8.00
C ASP A 71 0.99 -0.85 7.62
N TRP A 72 2.15 -0.40 8.07
CA TRP A 72 3.46 -1.02 7.81
C TRP A 72 3.76 -2.24 8.71
N GLU A 73 2.76 -2.82 9.39
CA GLU A 73 2.98 -3.89 10.37
C GLU A 73 3.52 -5.19 9.74
N PHE A 74 3.22 -5.43 8.46
CA PHE A 74 3.72 -6.56 7.68
C PHE A 74 5.02 -6.28 6.91
N CYS A 75 5.59 -5.09 7.07
CA CYS A 75 6.78 -4.70 6.33
C CYS A 75 7.99 -5.59 6.64
N CYS A 76 8.88 -5.76 5.66
CA CYS A 76 10.13 -6.51 5.85
C CYS A 76 11.34 -5.69 5.41
N ASP A 77 12.52 -6.11 5.88
CA ASP A 77 13.79 -5.54 5.45
C ASP A 77 14.27 -6.15 4.14
N VAL A 78 14.63 -5.30 3.17
CA VAL A 78 15.13 -5.71 1.86
C VAL A 78 16.37 -6.60 1.98
N ASN A 79 17.22 -6.37 2.98
CA ASN A 79 18.51 -7.06 3.14
C ASN A 79 18.47 -8.23 4.15
N ARG A 80 17.29 -8.63 4.64
CA ARG A 80 17.23 -9.69 5.67
C ARG A 80 17.64 -11.05 5.11
N ALA A 81 18.30 -11.83 5.96
CA ALA A 81 18.71 -13.19 5.64
C ALA A 81 17.49 -14.10 5.37
N PRO A 82 17.60 -15.05 4.42
CA PRO A 82 16.52 -15.99 4.15
C PRO A 82 16.23 -16.88 5.37
N GLY A 83 14.96 -16.99 5.78
CA GLY A 83 14.50 -18.00 6.76
C GLY A 83 13.55 -17.55 7.88
N GLY A 84 13.12 -16.28 7.91
CA GLY A 84 12.23 -15.75 8.97
C GLY A 84 10.72 -15.92 8.70
N ARG A 85 9.86 -15.40 9.58
CA ARG A 85 8.37 -15.37 9.44
C ARG A 85 7.85 -14.63 8.19
N GLU A 86 8.73 -14.06 7.38
CA GLU A 86 8.45 -13.22 6.20
C GLU A 86 8.13 -14.03 4.92
N TRP A 87 8.24 -15.36 4.98
CA TRP A 87 7.83 -16.26 3.87
C TRP A 87 6.36 -16.67 3.94
N LEU A 88 5.68 -16.36 5.05
CA LEU A 88 4.24 -16.56 5.15
C LEU A 88 3.57 -15.54 4.23
N ILE A 89 2.66 -16.03 3.39
CA ILE A 89 1.77 -15.19 2.60
C ILE A 89 0.95 -14.35 3.59
N THR A 90 1.25 -13.05 3.65
CA THR A 90 0.57 -12.07 4.50
C THR A 90 -0.02 -10.99 3.61
N GLY A 91 -1.20 -10.50 3.98
CA GLY A 91 -1.85 -9.37 3.31
C GLY A 91 -3.21 -9.70 2.71
N THR A 92 -3.72 -8.77 1.91
CA THR A 92 -5.07 -8.89 1.32
C THR A 92 -5.02 -9.64 -0.02
N TRP A 93 -5.48 -10.90 -0.04
CA TRP A 93 -5.44 -11.83 -1.19
C TRP A 93 -5.76 -11.22 -2.57
N GLN A 94 -6.82 -10.40 -2.65
CA GLN A 94 -7.26 -9.79 -3.92
C GLN A 94 -6.26 -8.82 -4.56
N PHE A 95 -5.26 -8.37 -3.80
CA PHE A 95 -4.22 -7.44 -4.26
C PHE A 95 -2.82 -8.06 -4.25
N MET A 96 -2.66 -9.33 -3.89
CA MET A 96 -1.34 -9.96 -3.90
C MET A 96 -0.84 -10.17 -5.32
N SER A 97 0.48 -10.06 -5.50
CA SER A 97 1.11 -10.37 -6.78
C SER A 97 0.98 -11.85 -7.12
N VAL A 98 1.05 -12.17 -8.42
CA VAL A 98 1.00 -13.55 -8.90
C VAL A 98 2.14 -14.39 -8.31
N ASN A 99 3.34 -13.84 -8.18
CA ASN A 99 4.48 -14.58 -7.63
C ASN A 99 4.24 -14.99 -6.17
N VAL A 100 3.71 -14.06 -5.35
CA VAL A 100 3.37 -14.33 -3.95
C VAL A 100 2.29 -15.41 -3.84
N LEU A 101 1.31 -15.42 -4.75
CA LEU A 101 0.22 -16.39 -4.74
C LEU A 101 0.61 -17.79 -5.25
N THR A 102 1.56 -17.88 -6.17
CA THR A 102 1.83 -19.12 -6.92
C THR A 102 3.11 -19.83 -6.50
N THR A 103 4.03 -19.15 -5.81
CA THR A 103 5.35 -19.69 -5.49
C THR A 103 5.50 -19.95 -4.00
N SER A 104 5.69 -21.22 -3.63
CA SER A 104 6.00 -21.63 -2.26
C SER A 104 7.36 -21.08 -1.81
N ASN A 105 7.44 -20.56 -0.59
CA ASN A 105 8.66 -19.95 -0.04
C ASN A 105 9.22 -18.81 -0.92
N TYR A 106 8.33 -18.04 -1.54
CA TYR A 106 8.72 -16.89 -2.35
C TYR A 106 9.14 -15.69 -1.51
N ARG A 107 10.19 -15.00 -1.97
CA ARG A 107 10.69 -13.79 -1.31
C ARG A 107 9.99 -12.60 -1.93
N HIS A 108 9.14 -11.94 -1.15
CA HIS A 108 8.51 -10.69 -1.55
C HIS A 108 9.57 -9.63 -1.87
N VAL A 109 9.45 -8.99 -3.03
CA VAL A 109 10.30 -7.92 -3.54
C VAL A 109 9.47 -6.66 -3.82
N ILE A 110 10.14 -5.54 -4.08
CA ILE A 110 9.42 -4.26 -4.30
C ILE A 110 8.49 -4.31 -5.53
N GLN A 111 8.79 -5.16 -6.51
CA GLN A 111 7.95 -5.37 -7.69
C GLN A 111 6.59 -5.95 -7.32
N ASP A 112 6.50 -6.78 -6.29
CA ASP A 112 5.23 -7.34 -5.83
C ASP A 112 4.34 -6.26 -5.22
N ASP A 113 4.91 -5.34 -4.42
CA ASP A 113 4.17 -4.18 -3.92
C ASP A 113 3.70 -3.25 -5.07
N MET A 114 4.50 -3.11 -6.13
CA MET A 114 4.12 -2.35 -7.33
C MET A 114 2.96 -3.01 -8.08
N GLU A 115 2.97 -4.34 -8.21
CA GLU A 115 1.88 -5.12 -8.81
C GLU A 115 0.61 -5.00 -7.97
N SER A 116 0.73 -5.07 -6.64
CA SER A 116 -0.37 -4.81 -5.73
C SER A 116 -0.95 -3.40 -5.89
N LEU A 117 -0.11 -2.37 -6.03
CA LEU A 117 -0.57 -1.00 -6.28
C LEU A 117 -1.36 -0.88 -7.59
N LEU A 118 -0.92 -1.58 -8.64
CA LEU A 118 -1.64 -1.65 -9.92
C LEU A 118 -3.02 -2.30 -9.73
N TYR A 119 -3.11 -3.41 -9.00
CA TYR A 119 -4.39 -4.06 -8.71
C TYR A 119 -5.32 -3.17 -7.90
N VAL A 120 -4.80 -2.38 -6.95
CA VAL A 120 -5.58 -1.37 -6.23
C VAL A 120 -6.14 -0.33 -7.20
N VAL A 121 -5.34 0.20 -8.13
CA VAL A 121 -5.80 1.17 -9.15
C VAL A 121 -6.92 0.57 -10.00
N LEU A 122 -6.72 -0.63 -10.53
CA LEU A 122 -7.69 -1.31 -11.40
C LEU A 122 -9.01 -1.58 -10.66
N TYR A 123 -8.92 -2.12 -9.46
CA TYR A 123 -10.08 -2.39 -8.61
C TYR A 123 -10.87 -1.10 -8.32
N CYS A 124 -10.18 -0.02 -7.98
CA CYS A 124 -10.84 1.24 -7.65
C CYS A 124 -11.48 1.89 -8.88
N ALA A 125 -10.79 1.83 -10.03
CA ALA A 125 -11.30 2.34 -11.28
C ALA A 125 -12.56 1.58 -11.72
N ALA A 126 -12.57 0.25 -11.64
CA ALA A 126 -13.72 -0.55 -12.00
C ALA A 126 -14.94 -0.32 -11.10
N ARG A 127 -14.70 -0.06 -9.79
CA ARG A 127 -15.77 -0.04 -8.78
C ARG A 127 -16.36 1.34 -8.49
N TRP A 128 -15.59 2.42 -8.62
CA TRP A 128 -15.99 3.75 -8.15
C TRP A 128 -15.88 4.88 -9.18
N LEU A 129 -15.35 4.60 -10.37
CA LEU A 129 -15.43 5.56 -11.47
C LEU A 129 -16.66 5.26 -12.32
N ASN A 130 -17.37 6.32 -12.72
CA ASN A 130 -18.47 6.20 -13.68
C ASN A 130 -17.90 5.82 -15.06
N HIS A 131 -18.53 4.83 -15.70
CA HIS A 131 -18.21 4.36 -17.05
C HIS A 131 -19.16 4.95 -18.08
#